data_AF-A0AAV7X8S7-F1
#
_entry.id   AF-A0AAV7X8S7-F1
#
_cell.length_a   1.000
_cell.length_b   1.000
_cell.length_c   1.000
_cell.angle_alpha   90.00
_cell.angle_beta   90.00
_cell.angle_gamma   90.00
#
_symmetry.space_group_name_H-M   'P 1'
#
loop_
_entity.id
_entity.type
_entity.pdbx_description
1 polymer ?
#
loop_
_entity_poly.entity_id
_entity_poly.type
_entity_poly.pdbx_seq_one_letter_code
_entity_poly.pdbx_strand_id
1 'polypeptide(L)' 'MKWVIAVLVLSAVLASVCGADTSRDRREAQGSGSCSPGTTWKQDCNDCRCSPNGQPICTYKLCLGKRDVSGQAEEPAPRE' A
#
# COMPACT_ATOMS: atom_id res chain seq x y z
N MET A 1 -54.09 -6.16 2.22
CA MET A 1 -53.17 -6.42 3.34
C MET A 1 -51.97 -7.29 2.94
N LYS A 2 -52.17 -8.51 2.41
CA LYS A 2 -51.06 -9.39 1.93
C LYS A 2 -50.20 -8.75 0.83
N TRP A 3 -50.82 -8.06 -0.13
CA TRP A 3 -50.11 -7.34 -1.21
C TRP A 3 -49.26 -6.17 -0.71
N VAL A 4 -49.65 -5.53 0.40
CA VAL A 4 -48.88 -4.43 1.00
C VAL A 4 -47.57 -4.95 1.61
N ILE A 5 -47.63 -6.12 2.26
CA ILE A 5 -46.45 -6.77 2.84
C ILE A 5 -45.46 -7.19 1.74
N ALA A 6 -45.96 -7.72 0.61
CA ALA A 6 -45.11 -8.11 -0.52
C ALA A 6 -44.39 -6.92 -1.17
N VAL A 7 -45.07 -5.78 -1.33
CA VAL A 7 -44.47 -4.56 -1.92
C VAL A 7 -43.41 -3.96 -0.98
N LEU A 8 -43.66 -3.95 0.32
CA LEU A 8 -42.70 -3.46 1.31
C LEU A 8 -41.42 -4.31 1.34
N VAL A 9 -41.56 -5.64 1.33
CA VAL A 9 -40.41 -6.56 1.34
C VAL A 9 -39.59 -6.44 0.05
N LEU A 10 -40.24 -6.32 -1.11
CA LEU A 10 -39.55 -6.17 -2.40
C LEU A 10 -38.76 -4.84 -2.49
N SER A 11 -39.32 -3.75 -1.93
CA SER A 11 -38.65 -2.44 -1.89
C SER A 11 -37.41 -2.41 -0.99
N ALA A 12 -37.43 -3.11 0.15
CA ALA A 12 -36.33 -3.15 1.10
C ALA A 12 -35.10 -3.88 0.54
N VAL A 13 -35.32 -4.93 -0.26
CA VAL A 13 -34.24 -5.72 -0.86
C VAL A 13 -33.46 -4.91 -1.92
N LEU A 14 -34.12 -4.02 -2.66
CA LEU A 14 -33.46 -3.15 -3.64
C LEU A 14 -32.63 -2.03 -3.00
N ALA A 15 -32.92 -1.64 -1.75
CA ALA A 15 -32.21 -0.58 -1.04
C ALA A 15 -30.92 -1.05 -0.34
N SER A 16 -30.70 -2.37 -0.19
CA SER A 16 -29.52 -2.91 0.51
C SER A 16 -28.28 -3.11 -0.38
N VAL A 17 -28.36 -2.82 -1.69
CA VAL A 17 -27.20 -2.82 -2.61
C VAL A 17 -26.60 -1.41 -2.72
N CYS A 18 -26.27 -0.81 -1.58
CA CYS A 18 -25.35 0.32 -1.49
C CYS A 18 -24.48 0.12 -0.25
N GLY A 19 -23.54 -0.82 -0.34
CA GLY A 19 -22.39 -0.86 0.55
C GLY A 19 -21.50 0.35 0.24
N ALA A 20 -21.55 1.38 1.08
CA ALA A 20 -20.61 2.49 1.04
C ALA A 20 -19.61 2.30 2.20
N ASP A 21 -18.60 1.47 1.94
CA ASP A 21 -17.39 1.37 2.74
C ASP A 21 -16.68 2.73 2.76
N THR A 22 -16.80 3.49 3.85
CA THR A 22 -15.90 4.63 4.10
C THR A 22 -14.60 4.12 4.71
N SER A 23 -13.87 3.27 3.98
CA SER A 23 -12.46 3.00 4.27
C SER A 23 -11.57 3.79 3.30
N ARG A 24 -11.75 5.10 3.34
CA ARG A 24 -10.73 6.07 2.92
C ARG A 24 -10.37 6.89 4.14
N ASP A 25 -9.79 6.24 5.15
CA ASP A 25 -8.78 6.96 5.90
C ASP A 25 -7.52 6.96 5.04
N ARG A 26 -7.34 8.16 4.47
CA ARG A 26 -6.23 8.65 3.68
C ARG A 26 -4.95 7.97 4.16
N ARG A 27 -4.18 7.43 3.22
CA ARG A 27 -2.76 7.17 3.41
C ARG A 27 -2.16 8.35 4.15
N GLU A 28 -1.93 8.18 5.45
CA GLU A 28 -0.96 8.98 6.15
C GLU A 28 0.30 8.85 5.31
N ALA A 29 0.95 9.98 5.05
CA ALA A 29 2.17 10.05 4.28
C ALA A 29 3.32 9.39 5.07
N GLN A 30 3.16 8.13 5.49
CA GLN A 30 4.21 7.23 5.93
C GLN A 30 5.02 6.79 4.72
N GLY A 31 5.62 7.78 4.07
CA GLY A 31 6.57 7.63 2.97
C GLY A 31 7.82 8.47 3.19
N SER A 32 8.06 8.97 4.39
CA SER A 32 9.31 9.64 4.72
C SER A 32 9.72 9.33 6.15
N GLY A 33 10.13 8.07 6.38
CA GLY A 33 11.05 7.83 7.48
C GLY A 33 12.27 8.72 7.27
N SER A 34 12.61 9.54 8.25
CA SER A 34 13.87 10.28 8.26
C SER A 34 15.01 9.27 8.16
N CYS A 35 15.86 9.39 7.15
CA CYS A 35 17.06 8.56 7.00
C CYS A 35 18.28 9.29 7.58
N SER A 36 19.33 8.55 7.91
CA SER A 36 20.60 9.14 8.34
C SER A 36 21.36 9.70 7.12
N PRO A 37 21.73 10.99 7.09
CA PRO A 37 22.43 11.59 5.95
C PRO A 37 23.63 10.78 5.46
N GLY A 38 23.72 10.58 4.14
CA GLY A 38 24.82 9.85 3.52
C GLY A 38 24.65 8.32 3.52
N THR A 39 23.66 7.75 4.21
CA THR A 39 23.40 6.31 4.11
C THR A 39 22.85 5.93 2.74
N THR A 40 23.15 4.70 2.31
CA THR A 40 22.64 4.09 1.09
C THR A 40 22.03 2.74 1.39
N TRP A 41 20.91 2.43 0.75
CA TRP A 41 20.23 1.14 0.89
C TRP A 41 19.52 0.78 -0.41
N LYS A 42 19.04 -0.47 -0.50
CA LYS A 42 18.15 -0.89 -1.57
C LYS A 42 16.72 -0.97 -1.06
N GLN A 43 15.79 -0.40 -1.80
CA GLN A 43 14.36 -0.56 -1.58
C GLN A 43 13.78 -1.30 -2.79
N ASP A 44 13.41 -2.56 -2.59
CA ASP A 44 13.16 -3.50 -3.68
C ASP A 44 14.39 -3.56 -4.63
N CYS A 45 14.19 -3.31 -5.92
CA CYS A 45 15.25 -3.23 -6.91
C CYS A 45 15.86 -1.83 -7.06
N ASN A 46 15.34 -0.84 -6.35
CA ASN A 46 15.77 0.55 -6.44
C ASN A 46 16.92 0.84 -5.49
N ASP A 47 17.93 1.53 -6.01
CA ASP A 47 19.03 2.07 -5.23
C ASP A 47 18.61 3.40 -4.63
N CYS A 48 18.80 3.56 -3.32
CA CYS A 48 18.41 4.73 -2.54
C CYS A 48 19.60 5.32 -1.77
N ARG A 49 19.57 6.65 -1.58
CA ARG A 49 20.52 7.38 -0.74
C ARG A 49 19.80 8.43 0.10
N CYS A 50 20.27 8.64 1.32
CA CYS A 50 19.79 9.73 2.17
C CYS A 50 20.48 11.05 1.82
N SER A 51 19.68 12.06 1.49
CA SER A 51 20.15 13.44 1.33
C SER A 51 20.62 14.05 2.67
N PRO A 52 21.38 15.17 2.64
CA PRO A 52 21.75 15.90 3.85
C PRO A 52 20.57 16.36 4.71
N ASN A 53 19.39 16.53 4.10
CA ASN A 53 18.18 16.97 4.78
C ASN A 53 17.38 15.80 5.40
N GLY A 54 17.95 14.58 5.43
CA GLY A 54 17.28 13.40 5.97
C GLY A 54 16.20 12.83 5.05
N GLN A 55 16.16 13.25 3.78
CA GLN A 55 15.18 12.79 2.79
C GLN A 55 15.76 11.68 1.91
N PRO A 56 15.05 10.54 1.75
CA PRO A 56 15.46 9.47 0.86
C PRO A 56 15.30 9.87 -0.61
N ILE A 57 16.31 9.57 -1.43
CA ILE A 57 16.31 9.76 -2.88
C ILE A 57 16.61 8.41 -3.52
N CYS A 58 15.65 7.86 -4.28
CA CYS A 58 15.75 6.55 -4.90
C CYS A 58 15.70 6.63 -6.43
N THR A 59 16.31 5.65 -7.09
CA THR A 59 16.08 5.37 -8.51
C THR A 59 14.64 4.87 -8.75
N TYR A 60 14.18 4.93 -10.01
CA TYR A 60 12.83 4.50 -10.39
C TYR A 60 12.87 3.42 -11.47
N LYS A 61 13.22 2.21 -11.06
CA LYS A 61 13.22 0.98 -11.83
C LYS A 61 11.91 0.23 -11.58
N LEU A 62 11.33 -0.33 -12.64
CA LEU A 62 10.20 -1.24 -12.53
C LEU A 62 10.70 -2.57 -11.94
N CYS A 63 10.35 -2.85 -10.69
CA CYS A 63 10.73 -4.09 -10.02
C CYS A 63 9.71 -5.18 -10.36
N LEU A 64 10.10 -6.14 -11.20
CA LEU A 64 9.30 -7.35 -11.45
C LEU A 64 9.53 -8.33 -10.30
N GLY A 65 8.58 -8.41 -9.37
CA GLY A 65 8.63 -9.38 -8.29
C GLY A 65 8.63 -10.82 -8.82
N LYS A 66 9.41 -11.72 -8.20
CA LYS A 66 9.09 -13.15 -8.26
C LYS A 66 7.81 -13.33 -7.46
N ARG A 67 6.75 -13.82 -8.12
CA ARG A 67 5.45 -14.12 -7.46
C ARG A 67 5.71 -14.89 -6.16
N ASP A 68 5.14 -14.38 -5.06
CA ASP A 68 4.79 -15.07 -3.82
C ASP A 68 5.57 -16.37 -3.55
N VAL A 69 6.84 -16.26 -3.20
CA VAL A 69 7.50 -17.28 -2.37
C VAL A 69 8.01 -16.55 -1.14
N SER A 70 7.23 -16.67 -0.08
CA SER A 70 7.62 -16.34 1.28
C SER A 70 9.00 -16.97 1.59
N GLY A 71 10.05 -16.17 1.53
CA GLY A 71 11.41 -16.62 1.82
C GLY A 71 12.49 -15.72 1.23
N GLN A 72 12.81 -14.66 1.98
CA GLN A 72 14.12 -13.98 2.08
C GLN A 72 15.07 -14.05 0.87
N ALA A 73 15.31 -12.90 0.24
CA ALA A 73 16.58 -12.60 -0.41
C ALA A 73 17.04 -11.21 0.04
N GLU A 74 17.50 -11.13 1.28
CA GLU A 74 18.36 -10.05 1.74
C GLU A 74 19.72 -10.29 1.06
N GLU A 75 20.01 -9.51 0.01
CA GLU A 75 21.28 -9.56 -0.72
C GLU A 75 22.41 -9.16 0.27
N PRO A 76 23.50 -9.95 0.39
CA PRO A 76 24.55 -9.67 1.35
C PRO A 76 25.15 -8.29 1.09
N ALA A 77 25.23 -7.47 2.14
CA ALA A 77 25.96 -6.21 2.13
C ALA A 77 27.37 -6.42 1.55
N PRO A 78 27.90 -5.46 0.77
CA PRO A 78 29.27 -5.54 0.28
C PRO A 78 30.23 -5.74 1.46
N ARG A 79 31.06 -6.79 1.40
CA ARG A 79 32.22 -6.91 2.27
C ARG A 79 33.26 -5.88 1.83
N GLU A 80 33.79 -5.18 2.82
CA GLU A 80 35.04 -4.41 2.77
C GLU A 80 36.19 -5.27 2.21
#